data_AF-A0A2N0LLE5-F1
#
_entry.id   AF-A0A2N0LLE5-F1
#
_cell.length_a   1.000
_cell.length_b   1.000
_cell.length_c   1.000
_cell.angle_alpha   90.00
_cell.angle_beta   90.00
_cell.angle_gamma   90.00
#
_symmetry.space_group_name_H-M   'P 1'
#
loop_
_entity.id
_entity.type
_entity.pdbx_description
1 polymer ?
#
loop_
_entity_poly.entity_id
_entity_poly.type
_entity_poly.pdbx_seq_one_letter_code
_entity_poly.pdbx_strand_id
1 'polypeptide(L)'
;MAQTTVPGLPSVDAARRNHLLKDVLKGVSRSFYLTIRILPKNLREPVGLAYLLARTADTIADRRAGRTARFPGELLESLLTLRAQVTGPADLRVLQEIAAQGMAGTATHQEQAMFASLVDAFSLLESMEDNDREQVRWVVTTLTQGMEMDLTTFPAEGSGELVSLATADDLDRYIYLVAGCVGEFWTNIAAAHEPRLKNWDVAPMSETGVRFGKALQLTNVLRDVPRDLRIGRCYLPADELAAAGLVPEDLLDPENEQRARPVLLLWMQITLGHFEAAEEFLLAVPRRSVRLRLACLWPMLLGLATLARVARSGMWLTPDTTVKVSRRWVYRMMVLSIPAVFSNSLLRRWIKSLRRQVEAGI
;
A
#
# COMPACT_ATOMS: atom_id res chain seq x y z
N MET A 1 10.84 30.62 -6.12
CA MET A 1 10.32 29.44 -6.81
C MET A 1 11.49 28.50 -6.99
N ALA A 2 11.42 27.27 -6.47
CA ALA A 2 12.49 26.30 -6.71
C ALA A 2 12.53 25.98 -8.22
N GLN A 3 13.71 26.12 -8.82
CA GLN A 3 13.91 25.79 -10.24
C GLN A 3 13.91 24.27 -10.39
N THR A 4 13.21 23.76 -11.41
CA THR A 4 13.21 22.34 -11.75
C THR A 4 14.60 21.93 -12.23
N THR A 5 15.12 20.80 -11.75
CA THR A 5 16.45 20.28 -12.15
C THR A 5 16.46 19.70 -13.56
N VAL A 6 15.28 19.48 -14.15
CA VAL A 6 15.11 18.90 -15.49
C VAL A 6 14.65 19.99 -16.48
N PRO A 7 15.37 20.22 -17.59
CA PRO A 7 14.99 21.19 -18.60
C PRO A 7 13.60 20.92 -19.17
N GLY A 8 12.74 21.94 -19.22
CA GLY A 8 11.43 21.89 -19.88
C GLY A 8 10.24 21.58 -18.97
N LEU A 9 10.43 21.08 -17.75
CA LEU A 9 9.32 20.94 -16.81
C LEU A 9 8.88 22.31 -16.25
N PRO A 10 7.57 22.59 -16.21
CA PRO A 10 7.07 23.86 -15.68
C PRO A 10 7.31 23.97 -14.16
N SER A 11 7.43 25.19 -13.63
CA SER A 11 7.45 25.37 -12.18
C SER A 11 6.06 25.12 -11.58
N VAL A 12 6.00 24.45 -10.43
CA VAL A 12 4.74 24.26 -9.67
C VAL A 12 4.56 25.37 -8.65
N ASP A 13 3.53 26.19 -8.84
CA ASP A 13 3.15 27.21 -7.87
C ASP A 13 2.46 26.60 -6.63
N ALA A 14 2.20 27.44 -5.62
CA ALA A 14 1.58 27.00 -4.37
C ALA A 14 0.13 26.50 -4.57
N ALA A 15 -0.60 27.02 -5.56
CA ALA A 15 -1.98 26.64 -5.81
C ALA A 15 -2.06 25.24 -6.43
N ARG A 16 -1.24 24.96 -7.46
CA ARG A 16 -1.11 23.65 -8.10
C ARG A 16 -0.58 22.59 -7.13
N ARG A 17 0.44 22.93 -6.34
CA ARG A 17 0.93 22.05 -5.27
C ARG A 17 -0.17 21.69 -4.28
N ASN A 18 -0.95 22.67 -3.86
CA ASN A 18 -2.05 22.46 -2.94
C ASN A 18 -3.18 21.61 -3.55
N HIS A 19 -3.50 21.81 -4.82
CA HIS A 19 -4.46 21.01 -5.56
C HIS A 19 -4.02 19.53 -5.62
N LEU A 20 -2.76 19.29 -5.98
CA LEU A 20 -2.18 17.95 -6.06
C LEU A 20 -2.24 17.23 -4.70
N LEU A 21 -1.68 17.83 -3.64
CA LEU A 21 -1.52 17.18 -2.34
C LEU A 21 -2.79 17.18 -1.47
N LYS A 22 -3.88 17.82 -1.91
CA LYS A 22 -5.17 17.78 -1.21
C LYS A 22 -6.29 17.22 -2.04
N ASP A 23 -6.62 17.86 -3.16
CA ASP A 23 -7.85 17.56 -3.89
C ASP A 23 -7.70 16.25 -4.68
N VAL A 24 -6.62 16.14 -5.46
CA VAL A 24 -6.30 14.94 -6.23
C VAL A 24 -6.09 13.76 -5.27
N LEU A 25 -5.24 13.93 -4.25
CA LEU A 25 -4.94 12.88 -3.28
C LEU A 25 -6.18 12.37 -2.54
N LYS A 26 -7.05 13.28 -2.08
CA LYS A 26 -8.32 12.92 -1.45
C LYS A 26 -9.26 12.20 -2.42
N GLY A 27 -9.24 12.57 -3.70
CA GLY A 27 -10.03 11.96 -4.76
C GLY A 27 -9.69 10.49 -4.96
N VAL A 28 -8.39 10.17 -5.07
CA VAL A 28 -7.94 8.81 -5.38
C VAL A 28 -7.88 7.88 -4.16
N SER A 29 -7.82 8.41 -2.93
CA SER A 29 -7.85 7.57 -1.72
C SER A 29 -8.34 8.26 -0.46
N ARG A 30 -9.59 8.00 -0.09
CA ARG A 30 -10.22 8.61 1.10
C ARG A 30 -9.60 8.15 2.42
N SER A 31 -9.31 6.85 2.57
CA SER A 31 -8.79 6.30 3.83
C SER A 31 -7.34 6.71 4.05
N PHE A 32 -6.49 6.58 3.03
CA PHE A 32 -5.08 6.94 3.15
C PHE A 32 -4.87 8.46 3.23
N TYR A 33 -5.72 9.25 2.56
CA TYR A 33 -5.70 10.71 2.69
C TYR A 33 -5.85 11.19 4.13
N LEU A 34 -6.68 10.52 4.96
CA LEU A 34 -6.80 10.87 6.37
C LEU A 34 -5.47 10.71 7.11
N THR A 35 -4.75 9.61 6.85
CA THR A 35 -3.42 9.33 7.41
C THR A 35 -2.39 10.39 6.97
N ILE A 36 -2.34 10.73 5.68
CA ILE A 36 -1.43 11.78 5.20
C ILE A 36 -1.81 13.13 5.81
N ARG A 37 -3.11 13.44 5.92
CA ARG A 37 -3.58 14.73 6.43
C ARG A 37 -3.21 14.95 7.90
N ILE A 38 -3.15 13.89 8.70
CA ILE A 38 -2.78 13.99 10.12
C ILE A 38 -1.27 14.16 10.31
N LEU A 39 -0.42 13.73 9.37
CA LEU A 39 1.04 13.83 9.48
C LEU A 39 1.56 15.22 9.87
N PRO A 40 2.74 15.33 10.50
CA PRO A 40 3.44 16.61 10.63
C PRO A 40 3.63 17.24 9.24
N LYS A 41 3.58 18.58 9.16
CA LYS A 41 3.53 19.28 7.85
C LYS A 41 4.70 18.92 6.93
N ASN A 42 5.89 18.79 7.50
CA ASN A 42 7.14 18.55 6.78
C ASN A 42 7.18 17.18 6.07
N LEU A 43 6.45 16.18 6.58
CA LEU A 43 6.42 14.84 5.98
C LEU A 43 5.37 14.72 4.86
N ARG A 44 4.42 15.66 4.77
CA ARG A 44 3.24 15.50 3.89
C ARG A 44 3.57 15.58 2.42
N GLU A 45 4.53 16.43 2.06
CA GLU A 45 4.92 16.64 0.67
C GLU A 45 5.62 15.40 0.08
N PRO A 46 6.73 14.88 0.67
CA PRO A 46 7.35 13.66 0.18
C PRO A 46 6.41 12.45 0.22
N VAL A 47 5.71 12.23 1.34
CA VAL A 47 4.81 11.07 1.48
C VAL A 47 3.60 11.18 0.55
N GLY A 48 3.03 12.38 0.41
CA GLY A 48 1.88 12.60 -0.45
C GLY A 48 2.23 12.45 -1.94
N LEU A 49 3.39 12.95 -2.36
CA LEU A 49 3.86 12.80 -3.73
C LEU A 49 4.21 11.35 -4.06
N ALA A 50 4.96 10.66 -3.21
CA ALA A 50 5.26 9.23 -3.38
C ALA A 50 3.98 8.41 -3.52
N TYR A 51 2.97 8.69 -2.69
CA TYR A 51 1.67 8.03 -2.78
C TYR A 51 0.96 8.27 -4.11
N LEU A 52 0.94 9.50 -4.61
CA LEU A 52 0.29 9.83 -5.88
C LEU A 52 0.99 9.18 -7.09
N LEU A 53 2.32 9.18 -7.11
CA LEU A 53 3.09 8.52 -8.16
C LEU A 53 2.91 7.01 -8.12
N ALA A 54 2.98 6.40 -6.93
CA ALA A 54 2.69 4.99 -6.73
C ALA A 54 1.25 4.63 -7.14
N ARG A 55 0.25 5.46 -6.80
CA ARG A 55 -1.14 5.26 -7.20
C ARG A 55 -1.35 5.41 -8.71
N THR A 56 -0.56 6.27 -9.35
CA THR A 56 -0.56 6.40 -10.81
C THR A 56 -0.01 5.12 -11.45
N ALA A 57 1.11 4.60 -10.97
CA ALA A 57 1.68 3.33 -11.42
C ALA A 57 0.72 2.15 -11.21
N ASP A 58 0.13 2.07 -10.02
CA ASP A 58 -0.88 1.09 -9.65
C ASP A 58 -2.08 1.15 -10.60
N THR A 59 -2.57 2.35 -10.93
CA THR A 59 -3.68 2.52 -11.88
C THR A 59 -3.29 2.10 -13.31
N ILE A 60 -2.01 2.24 -13.70
CA ILE A 60 -1.52 1.72 -14.98
C ILE A 60 -1.52 0.19 -14.97
N ALA A 61 -1.05 -0.44 -13.89
CA ALA A 61 -1.00 -1.90 -13.75
C ALA A 61 -2.39 -2.55 -13.59
N ASP A 62 -3.32 -1.87 -12.90
CA ASP A 62 -4.67 -2.35 -12.58
C ASP A 62 -5.72 -2.05 -13.66
N ARG A 63 -5.32 -1.42 -14.77
CA ARG A 63 -6.26 -1.03 -15.83
C ARG A 63 -6.95 -2.26 -16.41
N ARG A 64 -8.18 -2.47 -15.94
CA ARG A 64 -9.02 -3.58 -16.36
C ARG A 64 -9.08 -3.63 -17.87
N ALA A 65 -8.81 -4.83 -18.39
CA ALA A 65 -9.09 -5.19 -19.76
C ALA A 65 -10.59 -5.00 -20.01
N GLY A 66 -10.97 -3.82 -20.50
CA GLY A 66 -12.28 -3.60 -21.10
C GLY A 66 -12.41 -4.37 -22.41
N ARG A 67 -13.45 -4.04 -23.21
CA ARG A 67 -13.72 -4.69 -24.51
C ARG A 67 -12.59 -4.58 -25.56
N THR A 68 -11.59 -3.75 -25.31
CA THR A 68 -10.28 -3.75 -25.98
C THR A 68 -9.24 -4.10 -24.94
N ALA A 69 -8.98 -5.39 -24.77
CA ALA A 69 -8.02 -5.89 -23.78
C ALA A 69 -6.62 -5.35 -24.09
N ARG A 70 -6.01 -4.63 -23.14
CA ARG A 70 -4.56 -4.47 -23.15
C ARG A 70 -3.98 -5.75 -22.57
N PHE A 71 -3.08 -6.38 -23.33
CA PHE A 71 -2.36 -7.55 -22.85
C PHE A 71 -1.41 -7.13 -21.71
N PRO A 72 -1.07 -8.04 -20.77
CA PRO A 72 -0.12 -7.75 -19.69
C PRO A 72 1.17 -7.09 -20.19
N GLY A 73 1.64 -7.42 -21.40
CA GLY A 73 2.78 -6.78 -22.05
C GLY A 73 2.62 -5.27 -22.27
N GLU A 74 1.46 -4.79 -22.73
CA GLU A 74 1.23 -3.35 -22.94
C GLU A 74 1.14 -2.59 -21.61
N LEU A 75 0.55 -3.22 -20.58
CA LEU A 75 0.51 -2.67 -19.23
C LEU A 75 1.92 -2.58 -18.64
N LEU A 76 2.72 -3.63 -18.83
CA LEU A 76 4.11 -3.68 -18.42
C LEU A 76 4.93 -2.59 -19.12
N GLU A 77 4.84 -2.45 -20.43
CA GLU A 77 5.54 -1.37 -21.16
C GLU A 77 5.15 0.03 -20.64
N SER A 78 3.86 0.25 -20.40
CA SER A 78 3.36 1.52 -19.83
C SER A 78 3.92 1.78 -18.43
N LEU A 79 3.96 0.74 -17.57
CA LEU A 79 4.51 0.79 -16.22
C LEU A 79 6.02 1.08 -16.24
N LEU A 80 6.76 0.36 -17.10
CA LEU A 80 8.20 0.54 -17.29
C LEU A 80 8.54 1.94 -17.80
N THR A 81 7.71 2.48 -18.70
CA THR A 81 7.84 3.85 -19.20
C THR A 81 7.68 4.87 -18.08
N LEU A 82 6.63 4.74 -17.24
CA LEU A 82 6.45 5.59 -16.06
C LEU A 82 7.63 5.45 -15.09
N ARG A 83 8.08 4.22 -14.82
CA ARG A 83 9.22 3.94 -13.93
C ARG A 83 10.49 4.63 -14.41
N ALA A 84 10.78 4.60 -15.71
CA ALA A 84 11.92 5.31 -16.28
C ALA A 84 11.85 6.82 -16.03
N GLN A 85 10.66 7.43 -16.11
CA GLN A 85 10.49 8.85 -15.77
C GLN A 85 10.75 9.10 -14.28
N VAL A 86 10.27 8.21 -13.40
CA VAL A 86 10.50 8.28 -11.95
C VAL A 86 11.97 8.09 -11.60
N THR A 87 12.74 7.28 -12.31
CA THR A 87 14.20 7.18 -12.10
C THR A 87 14.91 8.42 -12.62
N GLY A 88 14.43 8.98 -13.72
CA GLY A 88 14.89 10.23 -14.30
C GLY A 88 16.08 10.07 -15.25
N PRO A 89 16.42 11.15 -16.00
CA PRO A 89 15.71 12.42 -16.05
C PRO A 89 14.32 12.26 -16.72
N ALA A 90 13.33 13.01 -16.24
CA ALA A 90 11.98 12.95 -16.79
C ALA A 90 11.88 13.72 -18.13
N ASP A 91 11.07 13.23 -19.06
CA ASP A 91 10.80 13.89 -20.34
C ASP A 91 9.36 14.41 -20.37
N LEU A 92 9.19 15.72 -20.62
CA LEU A 92 7.88 16.37 -20.64
C LEU A 92 6.92 15.73 -21.66
N ARG A 93 7.40 15.37 -22.86
CA ARG A 93 6.57 14.78 -23.91
C ARG A 93 6.08 13.41 -23.49
N VAL A 94 6.98 12.58 -22.94
CA VAL A 94 6.61 11.25 -22.43
C VAL A 94 5.59 11.36 -21.29
N LEU A 95 5.75 12.31 -20.37
CA LEU A 95 4.77 12.55 -19.32
C LEU A 95 3.40 12.99 -19.85
N GLN A 96 3.38 13.84 -20.88
CA GLN A 96 2.14 14.26 -21.55
C GLN A 96 1.46 13.09 -22.27
N GLU A 97 2.23 12.19 -22.88
CA GLU A 97 1.71 10.97 -23.51
C GLU A 97 1.12 10.02 -22.47
N ILE A 98 1.82 9.75 -21.36
CA ILE A 98 1.30 8.94 -20.26
C ILE A 98 0.01 9.56 -19.71
N ALA A 99 -0.02 10.88 -19.49
CA ALA A 99 -1.21 11.58 -19.02
C ALA A 99 -2.39 11.45 -20.00
N ALA A 100 -2.15 11.64 -21.31
CA ALA A 100 -3.18 11.53 -22.34
C ALA A 100 -3.75 10.10 -22.40
N GLN A 101 -2.89 9.08 -22.41
CA GLN A 101 -3.31 7.68 -22.33
C GLN A 101 -4.03 7.38 -21.01
N GLY A 102 -3.58 8.00 -19.92
CA GLY A 102 -4.14 7.99 -18.58
C GLY A 102 -5.57 8.55 -18.48
N MET A 103 -5.91 9.51 -19.33
CA MET A 103 -7.24 10.12 -19.35
C MET A 103 -8.19 9.44 -20.35
N ALA A 104 -7.67 8.65 -21.29
CA ALA A 104 -8.46 7.95 -22.29
C ALA A 104 -9.32 6.81 -21.70
N GLY A 105 -10.47 6.55 -22.31
CA GLY A 105 -11.32 5.39 -22.03
C GLY A 105 -12.21 5.51 -20.78
N THR A 106 -12.35 4.43 -20.03
CA THR A 106 -13.28 4.27 -18.89
C THR A 106 -12.74 4.78 -17.55
N ALA A 107 -11.74 5.68 -17.57
CA ALA A 107 -11.16 6.23 -16.35
C ALA A 107 -12.21 7.02 -15.55
N THR A 108 -12.18 6.85 -14.23
CA THR A 108 -13.03 7.64 -13.32
C THR A 108 -12.60 9.11 -13.33
N HIS A 109 -13.50 10.02 -12.94
CA HIS A 109 -13.17 11.44 -12.85
C HIS A 109 -11.96 11.71 -11.92
N GLN A 110 -11.80 10.92 -10.87
CA GLN A 110 -10.68 11.01 -9.94
C GLN A 110 -9.35 10.55 -10.57
N GLU A 111 -9.37 9.47 -11.36
CA GLU A 111 -8.19 9.01 -12.09
C GLU A 111 -7.81 10.01 -13.19
N GLN A 112 -8.79 10.56 -13.91
CA GLN A 112 -8.55 11.61 -14.90
C GLN A 112 -7.86 12.82 -14.28
N ALA A 113 -8.32 13.29 -13.12
CA ALA A 113 -7.69 14.40 -12.41
C ALA A 113 -6.25 14.09 -11.97
N MET A 114 -5.98 12.85 -11.56
CA MET A 114 -4.64 12.38 -11.21
C MET A 114 -3.70 12.40 -12.41
N PHE A 115 -4.11 11.80 -13.54
CA PHE A 115 -3.31 11.80 -14.77
C PHE A 115 -3.13 13.20 -15.35
N ALA A 116 -4.16 14.06 -15.29
CA ALA A 116 -4.06 15.47 -15.68
C ALA A 116 -3.01 16.24 -14.87
N SER A 117 -2.76 15.81 -13.62
CA SER A 117 -1.80 16.43 -12.71
C SER A 117 -0.41 15.78 -12.77
N LEU A 118 -0.15 14.85 -13.70
CA LEU A 118 1.09 14.08 -13.75
C LEU A 118 2.32 14.97 -13.97
N VAL A 119 2.25 15.92 -14.91
CA VAL A 119 3.34 16.87 -15.16
C VAL A 119 3.64 17.72 -13.93
N ASP A 120 2.60 18.17 -13.21
CA ASP A 120 2.77 18.91 -11.96
C ASP A 120 3.37 18.03 -10.85
N ALA A 121 3.05 16.73 -10.80
CA ALA A 121 3.64 15.80 -9.83
C ALA A 121 5.15 15.61 -10.07
N PHE A 122 5.58 15.44 -11.32
CA PHE A 122 7.00 15.35 -11.68
C PHE A 122 7.73 16.67 -11.48
N SER A 123 7.09 17.78 -11.82
CA SER A 123 7.66 19.11 -11.58
C SER A 123 7.85 19.38 -10.08
N LEU A 124 6.94 18.86 -9.24
CA LEU A 124 7.11 18.90 -7.78
C LEU A 124 8.29 18.02 -7.37
N LEU A 125 8.39 16.77 -7.86
CA LEU A 125 9.49 15.84 -7.57
C LEU A 125 10.86 16.47 -7.85
N GLU A 126 11.04 17.10 -9.01
CA GLU A 126 12.30 17.74 -9.38
C GLU A 126 12.64 18.98 -8.56
N SER A 127 11.62 19.61 -7.94
CA SER A 127 11.80 20.80 -7.10
C SER A 127 12.10 20.51 -5.63
N MET A 128 12.06 19.22 -5.22
CA MET A 128 12.34 18.79 -3.84
C MET A 128 13.84 18.84 -3.51
N GLU A 129 14.14 18.85 -2.22
CA GLU A 129 15.51 18.63 -1.73
C GLU A 129 16.04 17.26 -2.17
N ASP A 130 17.34 17.16 -2.43
CA ASP A 130 17.96 15.98 -3.06
C ASP A 130 17.64 14.68 -2.32
N ASN A 131 17.75 14.67 -0.98
CA ASN A 131 17.45 13.49 -0.17
C ASN A 131 15.97 13.07 -0.26
N ASP A 132 15.02 14.01 -0.21
CA ASP A 132 13.60 13.68 -0.33
C ASP A 132 13.26 13.19 -1.73
N ARG A 133 13.85 13.81 -2.75
CA ARG A 133 13.69 13.39 -4.14
C ARG A 133 14.19 11.96 -4.33
N GLU A 134 15.38 11.64 -3.84
CA GLU A 134 15.96 10.28 -3.89
C GLU A 134 15.10 9.25 -3.17
N GLN A 135 14.59 9.57 -1.97
CA GLN A 135 13.71 8.69 -1.21
C GLN A 135 12.38 8.43 -1.95
N VAL A 136 11.77 9.46 -2.54
CA VAL A 136 10.54 9.31 -3.34
C VAL A 136 10.82 8.47 -4.59
N ARG A 137 11.90 8.75 -5.33
CA ARG A 137 12.28 7.95 -6.52
C ARG A 137 12.50 6.48 -6.15
N TRP A 138 13.23 6.23 -5.07
CA TRP A 138 13.52 4.89 -4.59
C TRP A 138 12.24 4.13 -4.27
N VAL A 139 11.37 4.66 -3.41
CA VAL A 139 10.17 3.91 -2.98
C VAL A 139 9.21 3.67 -4.13
N VAL A 140 9.00 4.65 -5.02
CA VAL A 140 8.12 4.48 -6.18
C VAL A 140 8.71 3.45 -7.16
N THR A 141 10.03 3.48 -7.38
CA THR A 141 10.71 2.48 -8.22
C THR A 141 10.56 1.08 -7.62
N THR A 142 10.78 0.90 -6.32
CA THR A 142 10.63 -0.39 -5.66
C THR A 142 9.18 -0.90 -5.72
N LEU A 143 8.19 -0.04 -5.49
CA LEU A 143 6.77 -0.38 -5.63
C LEU A 143 6.43 -0.85 -7.05
N THR A 144 6.96 -0.18 -8.07
CA THR A 144 6.74 -0.56 -9.47
C THR A 144 7.39 -1.90 -9.86
N GLN A 145 8.43 -2.35 -9.14
CA GLN A 145 8.97 -3.71 -9.32
C GLN A 145 7.99 -4.77 -8.81
N GLY A 146 7.24 -4.49 -7.74
CA GLY A 146 6.17 -5.38 -7.28
C GLY A 146 5.02 -5.48 -8.27
N MET A 147 4.66 -4.36 -8.91
CA MET A 147 3.66 -4.33 -9.98
C MET A 147 4.14 -5.07 -11.24
N GLU A 148 5.42 -4.97 -11.58
CA GLU A 148 6.04 -5.76 -12.66
C GLU A 148 6.01 -7.26 -12.32
N MET A 149 6.35 -7.64 -11.09
CA MET A 149 6.24 -9.03 -10.62
C MET A 149 4.80 -9.54 -10.77
N ASP A 150 3.80 -8.73 -10.39
CA ASP A 150 2.38 -9.07 -10.53
C ASP A 150 2.00 -9.35 -12.00
N LEU A 151 2.33 -8.41 -12.90
CA LEU A 151 2.01 -8.48 -14.32
C LEU A 151 2.73 -9.62 -15.07
N THR A 152 3.88 -10.07 -14.56
CA THR A 152 4.68 -11.15 -15.17
C THR A 152 4.39 -12.52 -14.56
N THR A 153 3.82 -12.56 -13.36
CA THR A 153 3.48 -13.82 -12.67
C THR A 153 2.07 -14.27 -12.98
N PHE A 154 1.10 -13.36 -12.95
CA PHE A 154 -0.31 -13.71 -13.05
C PHE A 154 -0.85 -13.56 -14.48
N PRO A 155 -1.81 -14.40 -14.88
CA PRO A 155 -2.42 -14.33 -16.18
C PRO A 155 -3.29 -13.08 -16.33
N ALA A 156 -3.66 -12.78 -17.58
CA ALA A 156 -4.61 -11.71 -17.87
C ALA A 156 -5.98 -12.00 -17.23
N GLU A 157 -6.63 -10.97 -16.69
CA GLU A 157 -8.00 -11.08 -16.14
C GLU A 157 -8.95 -11.58 -17.24
N GLY A 158 -9.71 -12.64 -16.93
CA GLY A 158 -10.65 -13.26 -17.88
C GLY A 158 -10.03 -14.28 -18.84
N SER A 159 -8.74 -14.61 -18.71
CA SER A 159 -8.10 -15.73 -19.42
C SER A 159 -8.69 -17.10 -19.07
N GLY A 160 -9.27 -17.23 -17.88
CA GLY A 160 -9.73 -18.51 -17.32
C GLY A 160 -8.62 -19.30 -16.62
N GLU A 161 -7.39 -18.77 -16.61
CA GLU A 161 -6.26 -19.35 -15.88
C GLU A 161 -6.19 -18.80 -14.45
N LEU A 162 -5.72 -19.63 -13.52
CA LEU A 162 -5.45 -19.26 -12.14
C LEU A 162 -4.02 -19.67 -11.81
N VAL A 163 -3.19 -18.71 -11.41
CA VAL A 163 -1.79 -18.96 -11.07
C VAL A 163 -1.56 -18.57 -9.62
N SER A 164 -0.79 -19.42 -8.91
CA SER A 164 -0.31 -19.13 -7.57
C SER A 164 1.17 -18.75 -7.53
N LEU A 165 1.58 -18.01 -6.50
CA LEU A 165 3.00 -17.90 -6.16
C LEU A 165 3.56 -19.30 -5.82
N ALA A 166 4.83 -19.55 -6.12
CA ALA A 166 5.40 -20.88 -5.94
C ALA A 166 5.70 -21.19 -4.47
N THR A 167 6.28 -20.21 -3.75
CA THR A 167 6.81 -20.41 -2.40
C THR A 167 6.46 -19.27 -1.44
N ALA A 168 6.64 -19.52 -0.14
CA ALA A 168 6.53 -18.48 0.89
C ALA A 168 7.50 -17.31 0.68
N ASP A 169 8.69 -17.57 0.13
CA ASP A 169 9.69 -16.54 -0.18
C ASP A 169 9.22 -15.63 -1.33
N ASP A 170 8.50 -16.17 -2.32
CA ASP A 170 7.88 -15.37 -3.38
C ASP A 170 6.81 -14.44 -2.81
N LEU A 171 5.97 -14.94 -1.90
CA LEU A 171 4.98 -14.12 -1.21
C LEU A 171 5.67 -13.05 -0.36
N ASP A 172 6.70 -13.39 0.42
CA ASP A 172 7.45 -12.44 1.24
C ASP A 172 8.12 -11.33 0.40
N ARG A 173 8.70 -11.71 -0.74
CA ARG A 173 9.27 -10.78 -1.71
C ARG A 173 8.20 -9.88 -2.30
N TYR A 174 7.07 -10.43 -2.71
CA TYR A 174 5.95 -9.65 -3.25
C TYR A 174 5.46 -8.63 -2.23
N ILE A 175 5.14 -9.04 -0.99
CA ILE A 175 4.66 -8.13 0.06
C ILE A 175 5.72 -7.09 0.46
N TYR A 176 7.01 -7.41 0.36
CA TYR A 176 8.08 -6.42 0.53
C TYR A 176 7.99 -5.34 -0.56
N LEU A 177 7.96 -5.76 -1.83
CA LEU A 177 7.98 -4.84 -2.97
C LEU A 177 6.75 -3.92 -2.97
N VAL A 178 5.56 -4.43 -2.68
CA VAL A 178 4.30 -3.65 -2.78
C VAL A 178 3.93 -2.90 -1.50
N ALA A 179 4.57 -3.17 -0.36
CA ALA A 179 4.23 -2.51 0.91
C ALA A 179 5.34 -2.45 1.95
N GLY A 180 6.18 -3.48 2.08
CA GLY A 180 7.28 -3.50 3.05
C GLY A 180 8.27 -2.36 2.85
N CYS A 181 8.70 -2.11 1.62
CA CYS A 181 9.64 -1.03 1.27
C CYS A 181 9.13 0.38 1.70
N VAL A 182 7.81 0.57 1.77
CA VAL A 182 7.19 1.81 2.25
C VAL A 182 7.54 2.08 3.71
N GLY A 183 7.76 1.03 4.50
CA GLY A 183 8.22 1.14 5.88
C GLY A 183 9.59 1.80 6.02
N GLU A 184 10.54 1.46 5.14
CA GLU A 184 11.87 2.08 5.11
C GLU A 184 11.77 3.54 4.69
N PHE A 185 11.02 3.81 3.62
CA PHE A 185 10.75 5.17 3.14
C PHE A 185 10.16 6.05 4.25
N TRP A 186 9.14 5.56 4.94
CA TRP A 186 8.53 6.29 6.06
C TRP A 186 9.50 6.53 7.21
N THR A 187 10.34 5.56 7.52
CA THR A 187 11.36 5.67 8.58
C THR A 187 12.38 6.75 8.22
N ASN A 188 12.92 6.71 7.01
CA ASN A 188 13.89 7.67 6.50
C ASN A 188 13.32 9.09 6.46
N ILE A 189 12.14 9.28 5.89
CA ILE A 189 11.46 10.59 5.83
C ILE A 189 11.11 11.09 7.24
N ALA A 190 10.67 10.22 8.14
CA ALA A 190 10.37 10.63 9.51
C ALA A 190 11.63 11.02 10.30
N ALA A 191 12.72 10.26 10.16
CA ALA A 191 13.99 10.58 10.79
C ALA A 191 14.57 11.91 10.27
N ALA A 192 14.44 12.19 8.97
CA ALA A 192 14.90 13.44 8.36
C ALA A 192 14.08 14.66 8.80
N HIS A 193 12.75 14.52 8.96
CA HIS A 193 11.85 15.67 9.08
C HIS A 193 11.14 15.86 10.43
N GLU A 194 11.19 14.89 11.35
CA GLU A 194 10.68 15.04 12.71
C GLU A 194 11.84 15.24 13.70
N PRO A 195 12.05 16.46 14.24
CA PRO A 195 13.18 16.76 15.11
C PRO A 195 13.29 15.87 16.37
N ARG A 196 12.16 15.31 16.82
CA ARG A 196 12.14 14.40 17.97
C ARG A 196 12.68 13.00 17.65
N LEU A 197 12.88 12.68 16.38
CA LEU A 197 13.45 11.43 15.88
C LEU A 197 14.94 11.57 15.50
N LYS A 198 15.61 12.68 15.84
CA LYS A 198 17.03 12.90 15.51
C LYS A 198 18.01 11.80 15.98
N ASN A 199 17.64 11.05 17.01
CA ASN A 199 18.45 9.98 17.60
C ASN A 199 17.84 8.60 17.33
N TRP A 200 16.91 8.49 16.37
CA TRP A 200 16.34 7.20 16.02
C TRP A 200 17.39 6.37 15.30
N ASP A 201 17.55 5.12 15.71
CA ASP A 201 18.40 4.19 14.99
C ASP A 201 17.65 3.74 13.72
N VAL A 202 18.03 4.32 12.59
CA VAL A 202 17.26 4.21 11.34
C VAL A 202 17.25 2.77 10.84
N ALA A 203 18.36 2.03 10.92
CA ALA A 203 18.45 0.67 10.39
C ALA A 203 17.44 -0.31 11.05
N PRO A 204 17.44 -0.52 12.38
CA PRO A 204 16.46 -1.41 13.02
C PRO A 204 15.03 -0.87 12.95
N MET A 205 14.84 0.45 12.93
CA MET A 205 13.51 1.02 12.74
C MET A 205 12.99 0.80 11.31
N SER A 206 13.86 0.79 10.31
CA SER A 206 13.51 0.45 8.93
C SER A 206 13.10 -1.02 8.82
N GLU A 207 13.83 -1.96 9.42
CA GLU A 207 13.43 -3.37 9.48
C GLU A 207 12.05 -3.54 10.16
N THR A 208 11.83 -2.81 11.26
CA THR A 208 10.55 -2.81 11.97
C THR A 208 9.43 -2.20 11.12
N GLY A 209 9.73 -1.12 10.39
CA GLY A 209 8.85 -0.48 9.43
C GLY A 209 8.48 -1.41 8.27
N VAL A 210 9.44 -2.18 7.75
CA VAL A 210 9.20 -3.21 6.71
C VAL A 210 8.16 -4.20 7.21
N ARG A 211 8.35 -4.73 8.42
CA ARG A 211 7.37 -5.65 9.03
C ARG A 211 6.01 -4.99 9.20
N PHE A 212 5.95 -3.70 9.55
CA PHE A 212 4.69 -2.98 9.61
C PHE A 212 3.99 -2.90 8.23
N GLY A 213 4.72 -2.53 7.17
CA GLY A 213 4.19 -2.56 5.79
C GLY A 213 3.66 -3.95 5.40
N LYS A 214 4.44 -5.00 5.68
CA LYS A 214 4.05 -6.40 5.45
C LYS A 214 2.78 -6.79 6.22
N ALA A 215 2.61 -6.36 7.47
CA ALA A 215 1.40 -6.64 8.26
C ALA A 215 0.13 -6.12 7.56
N LEU A 216 0.19 -4.89 7.05
CA LEU A 216 -0.93 -4.26 6.37
C LEU A 216 -1.24 -4.96 5.03
N GLN A 217 -0.21 -5.35 4.29
CA GLN A 217 -0.39 -6.00 3.00
C GLN A 217 -0.87 -7.44 3.13
N LEU A 218 -0.30 -8.24 4.04
CA LEU A 218 -0.79 -9.59 4.30
C LEU A 218 -2.25 -9.59 4.77
N THR A 219 -2.64 -8.57 5.56
CA THR A 219 -4.07 -8.40 5.91
C THR A 219 -4.95 -8.21 4.68
N ASN A 220 -4.48 -7.48 3.65
CA ASN A 220 -5.21 -7.33 2.39
C ASN A 220 -5.22 -8.64 1.61
N VAL A 221 -4.06 -9.29 1.44
CA VAL A 221 -3.93 -10.59 0.75
C VAL A 221 -4.91 -11.61 1.33
N LEU A 222 -4.92 -11.78 2.66
CA LEU A 222 -5.81 -12.75 3.32
C LEU A 222 -7.29 -12.36 3.22
N ARG A 223 -7.62 -11.07 3.25
CA ARG A 223 -9.00 -10.59 3.12
C ARG A 223 -9.54 -10.79 1.70
N ASP A 224 -8.70 -10.56 0.69
CA ASP A 224 -9.14 -10.41 -0.69
C ASP A 224 -9.01 -11.70 -1.51
N VAL A 225 -8.54 -12.82 -0.92
CA VAL A 225 -8.45 -14.14 -1.56
C VAL A 225 -9.65 -14.46 -2.47
N PRO A 226 -10.93 -14.41 -2.04
CA PRO A 226 -12.05 -14.76 -2.93
C PRO A 226 -12.20 -13.85 -4.15
N ARG A 227 -11.76 -12.60 -4.06
CA ARG A 227 -11.78 -11.66 -5.18
C ARG A 227 -10.61 -11.93 -6.11
N ASP A 228 -9.42 -12.14 -5.56
CA ASP A 228 -8.20 -12.28 -6.34
C ASP A 228 -8.21 -13.58 -7.15
N LEU A 229 -8.71 -14.68 -6.58
CA LEU A 229 -8.88 -15.95 -7.29
C LEU A 229 -9.77 -15.79 -8.55
N ARG A 230 -10.84 -14.98 -8.46
CA ARG A 230 -11.78 -14.75 -9.57
C ARG A 230 -11.18 -13.94 -10.73
N ILE A 231 -10.05 -13.28 -10.51
CA ILE A 231 -9.31 -12.57 -11.56
C ILE A 231 -8.02 -13.32 -11.95
N GLY A 232 -7.90 -14.59 -11.56
CA GLY A 232 -6.78 -15.47 -11.94
C GLY A 232 -5.55 -15.35 -11.04
N ARG A 233 -5.67 -14.71 -9.87
CA ARG A 233 -4.54 -14.44 -8.96
C ARG A 233 -4.67 -15.20 -7.65
N CYS A 234 -3.69 -16.03 -7.34
CA CYS A 234 -3.55 -16.63 -6.01
C CYS A 234 -2.21 -16.22 -5.38
N TYR A 235 -2.23 -15.35 -4.39
CA TYR A 235 -0.98 -14.96 -3.72
C TYR A 235 -0.48 -16.00 -2.70
N LEU A 236 -1.30 -16.99 -2.34
CA LEU A 236 -0.90 -18.03 -1.41
C LEU A 236 0.09 -19.00 -2.07
N PRO A 237 1.13 -19.46 -1.37
CA PRO A 237 2.13 -20.36 -1.95
C PRO A 237 1.58 -21.71 -2.39
N ALA A 238 1.98 -22.17 -3.58
CA ALA A 238 1.56 -23.44 -4.16
C ALA A 238 2.03 -24.64 -3.33
N ASP A 239 3.24 -24.60 -2.79
CA ASP A 239 3.82 -25.66 -1.96
C ASP A 239 3.05 -25.86 -0.64
N GLU A 240 2.62 -24.77 0.00
CA GLU A 240 1.79 -24.80 1.20
C GLU A 240 0.36 -25.28 0.92
N LEU A 241 -0.23 -24.87 -0.21
CA LEU A 241 -1.51 -25.40 -0.67
C LEU A 241 -1.41 -26.91 -0.93
N ALA A 242 -0.37 -27.36 -1.63
CA ALA A 242 -0.13 -28.77 -1.89
C ALA A 242 0.09 -29.58 -0.60
N ALA A 243 0.76 -29.01 0.40
CA ALA A 243 0.91 -29.62 1.72
C ALA A 243 -0.43 -29.79 2.47
N ALA A 244 -1.41 -28.91 2.19
CA ALA A 244 -2.79 -29.06 2.63
C ALA A 244 -3.63 -29.96 1.69
N GLY A 245 -3.01 -30.55 0.67
CA GLY A 245 -3.66 -31.39 -0.34
C GLY A 245 -4.57 -30.61 -1.28
N LEU A 246 -4.28 -29.34 -1.54
CA LEU A 246 -5.06 -28.43 -2.39
C LEU A 246 -4.24 -27.96 -3.58
N VAL A 247 -4.94 -27.64 -4.67
CA VAL A 247 -4.44 -26.78 -5.74
C VAL A 247 -5.12 -25.39 -5.67
N PRO A 248 -4.59 -24.33 -6.30
CA PRO A 248 -5.18 -23.00 -6.24
C PRO A 248 -6.66 -22.96 -6.63
N GLU A 249 -7.05 -23.76 -7.63
CA GLU A 249 -8.44 -23.86 -8.12
C GLU A 249 -9.40 -24.39 -7.06
N ASP A 250 -8.94 -25.24 -6.15
CA ASP A 250 -9.78 -25.74 -5.06
C ASP A 250 -10.29 -24.61 -4.16
N LEU A 251 -9.55 -23.49 -4.07
CA LEU A 251 -9.94 -22.34 -3.25
C LEU A 251 -11.11 -21.54 -3.84
N LEU A 252 -11.48 -21.78 -5.11
CA LEU A 252 -12.69 -21.20 -5.71
C LEU A 252 -13.97 -21.81 -5.12
N ASP A 253 -13.88 -23.00 -4.53
CA ASP A 253 -15.00 -23.69 -3.90
C ASP A 253 -14.99 -23.43 -2.37
N PRO A 254 -15.99 -22.71 -1.83
CA PRO A 254 -16.09 -22.47 -0.39
C PRO A 254 -16.17 -23.74 0.47
N GLU A 255 -16.55 -24.90 -0.09
CA GLU A 255 -16.55 -26.18 0.63
C GLU A 255 -15.14 -26.61 1.07
N ASN A 256 -14.10 -26.11 0.40
CA ASN A 256 -12.70 -26.40 0.75
C ASN A 256 -12.15 -25.54 1.89
N GLU A 257 -12.94 -24.65 2.50
CA GLU A 257 -12.47 -23.74 3.55
C GLU A 257 -11.83 -24.48 4.73
N GLN A 258 -12.41 -25.60 5.17
CA GLN A 258 -11.86 -26.39 6.27
C GLN A 258 -10.51 -27.03 5.91
N ARG A 259 -10.33 -27.44 4.65
CA ARG A 259 -9.06 -27.98 4.14
C ARG A 259 -8.00 -26.88 3.99
N ALA A 260 -8.42 -25.68 3.58
CA ALA A 260 -7.54 -24.53 3.38
C ALA A 260 -7.18 -23.81 4.71
N ARG A 261 -7.90 -24.10 5.79
CA ARG A 261 -7.72 -23.49 7.11
C ARG A 261 -6.26 -23.51 7.60
N PRO A 262 -5.48 -24.60 7.50
CA PRO A 262 -4.09 -24.58 7.95
C PRO A 262 -3.23 -23.50 7.27
N VAL A 263 -3.42 -23.27 5.97
CA VAL A 263 -2.71 -22.22 5.21
C VAL A 263 -3.13 -20.83 5.68
N LEU A 264 -4.43 -20.60 5.91
CA LEU A 264 -4.92 -19.35 6.51
C LEU A 264 -4.28 -19.10 7.87
N LEU A 265 -4.31 -20.09 8.76
CA LEU A 265 -3.80 -19.94 10.13
C LEU A 265 -2.30 -19.62 10.14
N LEU A 266 -1.51 -20.27 9.27
CA LEU A 266 -0.09 -19.99 9.10
C LEU A 266 0.15 -18.50 8.78
N TRP A 267 -0.46 -17.99 7.71
CA TRP A 267 -0.27 -16.61 7.29
C TRP A 267 -0.88 -15.60 8.26
N MET A 268 -1.95 -15.95 8.97
CA MET A 268 -2.49 -15.12 10.06
C MET A 268 -1.51 -14.99 11.22
N GLN A 269 -0.82 -16.07 11.61
CA GLN A 269 0.20 -16.04 12.65
C GLN A 269 1.41 -15.19 12.23
N ILE A 270 1.88 -15.34 10.99
CA ILE A 270 2.94 -14.50 10.41
C ILE A 270 2.51 -13.02 10.44
N THR A 271 1.29 -12.73 10.01
CA THR A 271 0.72 -11.37 10.03
C THR A 271 0.65 -10.79 11.44
N LEU A 272 0.28 -11.59 12.45
CA LEU A 272 0.28 -11.16 13.85
C LEU A 272 1.68 -10.83 14.35
N GLY A 273 2.69 -11.63 14.02
CA GLY A 273 4.09 -11.33 14.30
C GLY A 273 4.54 -10.01 13.67
N HIS A 274 4.11 -9.72 12.44
CA HIS A 274 4.35 -8.42 11.82
C HIS A 274 3.65 -7.26 12.53
N PHE A 275 2.44 -7.46 13.06
CA PHE A 275 1.76 -6.45 13.90
C PHE A 275 2.44 -6.22 15.26
N GLU A 276 3.18 -7.19 15.79
CA GLU A 276 4.03 -6.98 16.97
C GLU A 276 5.16 -6.01 16.67
N ALA A 277 5.85 -6.18 15.54
CA ALA A 277 6.83 -5.21 15.07
C ALA A 277 6.20 -3.83 14.84
N ALA A 278 5.01 -3.79 14.23
CA ALA A 278 4.29 -2.55 14.02
C ALA A 278 3.99 -1.81 15.35
N GLU A 279 3.64 -2.56 16.41
CA GLU A 279 3.48 -2.03 17.76
C GLU A 279 4.80 -1.47 18.30
N GLU A 280 5.92 -2.19 18.14
CA GLU A 280 7.24 -1.72 18.53
C GLU A 280 7.62 -0.40 17.83
N PHE A 281 7.42 -0.33 16.51
CA PHE A 281 7.63 0.87 15.71
C PHE A 281 6.82 2.06 16.25
N LEU A 282 5.52 1.88 16.45
CA LEU A 282 4.63 2.91 16.98
C LEU A 282 5.05 3.40 18.37
N LEU A 283 5.49 2.48 19.23
CA LEU A 283 5.89 2.80 20.59
C LEU A 283 7.27 3.46 20.68
N ALA A 284 8.14 3.21 19.70
CA ALA A 284 9.42 3.88 19.53
C ALA A 284 9.25 5.35 19.10
N VAL A 285 8.18 5.69 18.35
CA VAL A 285 7.86 7.09 18.05
C VAL A 285 7.59 7.87 19.34
N PRO A 286 8.28 8.99 19.62
CA PRO A 286 8.12 9.77 20.84
C PRO A 286 6.67 10.17 21.11
N ARG A 287 6.22 10.08 22.36
CA ARG A 287 4.83 10.39 22.78
C ARG A 287 4.37 11.79 22.39
N ARG A 288 5.30 12.74 22.29
CA ARG A 288 5.05 14.13 21.88
C ARG A 288 4.88 14.29 20.36
N SER A 289 5.31 13.32 19.55
CA SER A 289 5.09 13.26 18.11
C SER A 289 3.69 12.71 17.79
N VAL A 290 2.67 13.34 18.38
CA VAL A 290 1.26 12.91 18.39
C VAL A 290 0.75 12.58 16.99
N ARG A 291 1.02 13.48 16.04
CA ARG A 291 0.56 13.35 14.64
C ARG A 291 1.14 12.12 13.94
N LEU A 292 2.43 11.88 14.14
CA LEU A 292 3.11 10.71 13.57
C LEU A 292 2.61 9.42 14.22
N ARG A 293 2.44 9.40 15.55
CA ARG A 293 1.85 8.24 16.25
C ARG A 293 0.42 7.93 15.79
N LEU A 294 -0.41 8.96 15.55
CA LEU A 294 -1.75 8.76 15.00
C LEU A 294 -1.70 8.20 13.57
N ALA A 295 -0.79 8.72 12.73
CA ALA A 295 -0.60 8.24 11.37
C ALA A 295 -0.18 6.76 11.32
N CYS A 296 0.64 6.30 12.27
CA CYS A 296 0.97 4.88 12.43
C CYS A 296 -0.19 4.07 13.03
N LEU A 297 -0.88 4.61 14.05
CA LEU A 297 -1.90 3.87 14.78
C LEU A 297 -3.15 3.57 13.93
N TRP A 298 -3.62 4.50 13.11
CA TRP A 298 -4.88 4.30 12.38
C TRP A 298 -4.86 3.13 11.38
N PRO A 299 -3.85 3.00 10.49
CA PRO A 299 -3.72 1.83 9.62
C PRO A 299 -3.60 0.53 10.42
N MET A 300 -2.84 0.54 11.52
CA MET A 300 -2.66 -0.64 12.37
C MET A 300 -3.98 -1.11 13.00
N LEU A 301 -4.77 -0.20 13.56
CA LEU A 301 -6.08 -0.52 14.13
C LEU A 301 -7.03 -1.07 13.06
N LEU A 302 -7.03 -0.49 11.86
CA LEU A 302 -7.85 -0.95 10.74
C LEU A 302 -7.42 -2.34 10.26
N GLY A 303 -6.10 -2.58 10.16
CA GLY A 303 -5.52 -3.87 9.79
C GLY A 303 -5.92 -4.96 10.77
N LEU A 304 -5.63 -4.79 12.06
CA LEU A 304 -6.00 -5.76 13.10
C LEU A 304 -7.50 -6.02 13.17
N ALA A 305 -8.33 -4.97 13.03
CA ALA A 305 -9.78 -5.12 13.04
C ALA A 305 -10.33 -5.77 11.76
N THR A 306 -9.60 -5.75 10.67
CA THR A 306 -9.92 -6.49 9.44
C THR A 306 -9.52 -7.94 9.61
N LEU A 307 -8.29 -8.19 10.06
CA LEU A 307 -7.76 -9.54 10.30
C LEU A 307 -8.60 -10.32 11.32
N ALA A 308 -9.01 -9.69 12.42
CA ALA A 308 -9.88 -10.33 13.43
C ALA A 308 -11.25 -10.74 12.88
N ARG A 309 -11.65 -10.10 11.80
CA ARG A 309 -12.96 -10.25 11.18
C ARG A 309 -12.89 -11.35 10.11
N VAL A 310 -11.76 -11.46 9.41
CA VAL A 310 -11.40 -12.62 8.57
C VAL A 310 -11.30 -13.88 9.44
N ALA A 311 -10.60 -13.81 10.58
CA ALA A 311 -10.43 -14.92 11.52
C ALA A 311 -11.76 -15.55 11.98
N ARG A 312 -12.82 -14.74 12.08
CA ARG A 312 -14.10 -15.11 12.70
C ARG A 312 -15.23 -15.28 11.71
N SER A 313 -15.00 -15.04 10.42
CA SER A 313 -16.10 -15.04 9.45
C SER A 313 -16.66 -16.45 9.26
N GLY A 314 -15.81 -17.48 9.30
CA GLY A 314 -16.18 -18.85 8.87
C GLY A 314 -16.70 -18.89 7.43
N MET A 315 -16.31 -17.89 6.63
CA MET A 315 -16.71 -17.65 5.25
C MET A 315 -15.54 -17.01 4.50
N TRP A 316 -14.31 -17.47 4.78
CA TRP A 316 -13.10 -16.92 4.19
C TRP A 316 -13.09 -17.06 2.67
N LEU A 317 -13.53 -18.20 2.12
CA LEU A 317 -13.56 -18.45 0.68
C LEU A 317 -14.85 -17.96 0.00
N THR A 318 -15.87 -17.59 0.77
CA THR A 318 -17.17 -17.21 0.23
C THR A 318 -17.14 -15.87 -0.53
N PRO A 319 -17.54 -15.85 -1.82
CA PRO A 319 -17.64 -14.63 -2.61
C PRO A 319 -18.48 -13.53 -1.94
N ASP A 320 -18.08 -12.27 -2.17
CA ASP A 320 -18.85 -11.05 -1.88
C ASP A 320 -19.21 -10.79 -0.41
N THR A 321 -18.73 -11.64 0.50
CA THR A 321 -18.72 -11.41 1.94
C THR A 321 -17.60 -10.42 2.31
N THR A 322 -17.66 -9.19 1.77
CA THR A 322 -16.58 -8.22 2.06
C THR A 322 -16.53 -7.93 3.56
N VAL A 323 -15.50 -8.46 4.21
CA VAL A 323 -15.27 -8.32 5.64
C VAL A 323 -14.74 -6.91 5.91
N LYS A 324 -15.64 -5.92 5.83
CA LYS A 324 -15.29 -4.51 5.95
C LYS A 324 -15.59 -3.99 7.34
N VAL A 325 -14.65 -3.21 7.86
CA VAL A 325 -14.83 -2.43 9.07
C VAL A 325 -15.78 -1.26 8.79
N SER A 326 -16.81 -1.08 9.62
CA SER A 326 -17.80 -0.04 9.39
C SER A 326 -17.20 1.37 9.57
N ARG A 327 -17.68 2.35 8.79
CA ARG A 327 -17.22 3.76 8.92
C ARG A 327 -17.43 4.30 10.33
N ARG A 328 -18.56 3.95 10.97
CA ARG A 328 -18.86 4.33 12.36
C ARG A 328 -17.79 3.80 13.32
N TRP A 329 -17.35 2.56 13.14
CA TRP A 329 -16.26 1.99 13.92
C TRP A 329 -14.96 2.76 13.69
N VAL A 330 -14.61 3.04 12.43
CA VAL A 330 -13.38 3.77 12.08
C VAL A 330 -13.35 5.14 12.76
N TYR A 331 -14.39 5.95 12.61
CA TYR A 331 -14.46 7.26 13.25
C TYR A 331 -14.41 7.18 14.78
N ARG A 332 -15.09 6.20 15.38
CA ARG A 332 -15.01 5.97 16.83
C ARG A 332 -13.59 5.69 17.27
N MET A 333 -12.85 4.81 16.57
CA MET A 333 -11.47 4.49 16.92
C MET A 333 -10.55 5.69 16.74
N MET A 334 -10.74 6.48 15.67
CA MET A 334 -9.98 7.73 15.48
C MET A 334 -10.19 8.70 16.65
N VAL A 335 -11.43 8.88 17.13
CA VAL A 335 -11.71 9.75 18.29
C VAL A 335 -11.06 9.20 19.56
N LEU A 336 -11.22 7.91 19.85
CA LEU A 336 -10.63 7.27 21.03
C LEU A 336 -9.09 7.25 20.99
N SER A 337 -8.50 7.30 19.79
CA SER A 337 -7.04 7.34 19.62
C SER A 337 -6.40 8.64 20.11
N ILE A 338 -7.12 9.76 20.11
CA ILE A 338 -6.58 11.08 20.48
C ILE A 338 -6.04 11.08 21.92
N PRO A 339 -6.80 10.71 22.97
CA PRO A 339 -6.25 10.61 24.32
C PRO A 339 -5.30 9.41 24.48
N ALA A 340 -5.55 8.32 23.75
CA ALA A 340 -4.77 7.09 23.92
C ALA A 340 -3.32 7.22 23.46
N VAL A 341 -3.06 8.02 22.42
CA VAL A 341 -1.75 8.14 21.79
C VAL A 341 -0.66 8.67 22.71
N PHE A 342 -1.04 9.37 23.79
CA PHE A 342 -0.12 9.89 24.80
C PHE A 342 0.42 8.82 25.78
N SER A 343 -0.17 7.62 25.83
CA SER A 343 0.19 6.58 26.79
C SER A 343 0.59 5.27 26.09
N ASN A 344 1.87 4.89 26.21
CA ASN A 344 2.34 3.60 25.68
C ASN A 344 1.58 2.43 26.31
N SER A 345 1.31 2.48 27.62
CA SER A 345 0.58 1.42 28.32
C SER A 345 -0.87 1.29 27.85
N LEU A 346 -1.52 2.40 27.46
CA LEU A 346 -2.87 2.35 26.91
C LEU A 346 -2.86 1.81 25.47
N LEU A 347 -1.91 2.26 24.63
CA LEU A 347 -1.74 1.71 23.28
C LEU A 347 -1.46 0.22 23.30
N ARG A 348 -0.50 -0.24 24.12
CA ARG A 348 -0.18 -1.68 24.30
C ARG A 348 -1.43 -2.49 24.65
N ARG A 349 -2.19 -2.03 25.66
CA ARG A 349 -3.43 -2.73 26.08
C ARG A 349 -4.46 -2.78 24.97
N TRP A 350 -4.64 -1.70 24.22
CA TRP A 350 -5.62 -1.64 23.13
C TRP A 350 -5.19 -2.54 21.96
N ILE A 351 -3.95 -2.43 21.51
CA ILE A 351 -3.41 -3.24 20.42
C ILE A 351 -3.45 -4.73 20.79
N LYS A 352 -3.00 -5.09 22.01
CA LYS A 352 -3.09 -6.46 22.53
C LYS A 352 -4.53 -6.98 22.59
N SER A 353 -5.50 -6.13 22.95
CA SER A 353 -6.92 -6.50 22.94
C SER A 353 -7.41 -6.83 21.52
N LEU A 354 -6.98 -6.08 20.50
CA LEU A 354 -7.31 -6.38 19.10
C LEU A 354 -6.58 -7.63 18.60
N ARG A 355 -5.30 -7.83 18.94
CA ARG A 355 -4.55 -9.05 18.59
C ARG A 355 -5.22 -10.30 19.17
N ARG A 356 -5.61 -10.27 20.44
CA ARG A 356 -6.41 -11.34 21.07
C ARG A 356 -7.71 -11.63 20.37
N GLN A 357 -8.31 -10.65 19.70
CA GLN A 357 -9.52 -10.88 18.93
C GLN A 357 -9.27 -11.72 17.68
N VAL A 358 -8.11 -11.52 17.05
CA VAL A 358 -7.62 -12.37 15.95
C VAL A 358 -7.30 -13.77 16.47
N GLU A 359 -6.50 -13.86 17.53
CA GLU A 359 -6.09 -15.13 18.15
C GLU A 359 -7.28 -15.99 18.59
N ALA A 360 -8.37 -15.37 19.04
CA ALA A 360 -9.58 -16.09 19.42
C ALA A 360 -10.39 -16.66 18.22
N GLY A 361 -10.06 -16.28 16.99
CA GLY A 361 -10.67 -16.83 15.77
C GLY A 361 -9.79 -17.84 15.02
N ILE A 362 -8.50 -17.86 15.34
CA ILE A 362 -7.52 -18.85 14.87
C ILE A 362 -7.79 -20.15 15.64
#